data_AF-A0A7Y4U8R8-F1
#
_entry.id   AF-A0A7Y4U8R8-F1
#
_cell.length_a   1.000
_cell.length_b   1.000
_cell.length_c   1.000
_cell.angle_alpha   90.00
_cell.angle_beta   90.00
_cell.angle_gamma   90.00
#
_symmetry.space_group_name_H-M   'P 1'
#
loop_
_entity.id
_entity.type
_entity.pdbx_description
1 polymer ?
#
loop_
_entity_poly.entity_id
_entity_poly.type
_entity_poly.pdbx_seq_one_letter_code
_entity_poly.pdbx_strand_id
1 'polypeptide(L)'
;MSPQEIKTQREQLGLTQEALAELLGVVSVKLAQWETGAAAPESATMLRLALDHIVMMRHLVDDPRMFQAVRQLTETKAELQQMLAEA
;
A
#
# COMPACT_ATOMS: atom_id res chain seq x y z
N MET A 1 -18.42 -4.54 1.64
CA MET A 1 -17.86 -4.53 0.28
C MET A 1 -18.40 -5.75 -0.44
N SER A 2 -18.91 -5.59 -1.65
CA SER A 2 -19.32 -6.71 -2.49
C SER A 2 -18.09 -7.40 -3.12
N PRO A 3 -18.22 -8.67 -3.55
CA PRO A 3 -17.15 -9.37 -4.27
C PRO A 3 -16.62 -8.58 -5.48
N GLN A 4 -17.53 -7.97 -6.24
CA GLN A 4 -17.19 -7.18 -7.42
C GLN A 4 -16.44 -5.89 -7.05
N GLU A 5 -16.82 -5.22 -5.96
CA GLU A 5 -16.11 -4.03 -5.48
C GLU A 5 -14.66 -4.33 -5.10
N ILE A 6 -14.41 -5.48 -4.44
CA ILE A 6 -13.06 -5.91 -4.05
C ILE A 6 -12.21 -6.12 -5.31
N LYS A 7 -12.75 -6.88 -6.27
CA LYS A 7 -12.08 -7.17 -7.54
C LYS A 7 -11.77 -5.89 -8.31
N THR A 8 -12.74 -4.99 -8.45
CA THR A 8 -12.56 -3.73 -9.17
C THR A 8 -11.50 -2.83 -8.54
N GLN A 9 -11.49 -2.69 -7.21
CA GLN A 9 -10.44 -1.91 -6.54
C GLN A 9 -9.05 -2.52 -6.72
N ARG A 10 -8.92 -3.86 -6.62
CA ARG A 10 -7.66 -4.55 -6.89
C ARG A 10 -7.14 -4.27 -8.30
N GLU A 11 -8.03 -4.39 -9.30
CA GLU A 11 -7.68 -4.19 -10.71
C GLU A 11 -7.31 -2.73 -11.01
N GLN A 12 -7.99 -1.75 -10.39
CA GLN A 12 -7.62 -0.34 -10.47
C GLN A 12 -6.23 -0.05 -9.88
N LEU A 13 -5.84 -0.78 -8.84
CA LEU A 13 -4.49 -0.76 -8.29
C LEU A 13 -3.47 -1.50 -9.18
N GLY A 14 -3.90 -2.18 -10.26
CA GLY A 14 -3.01 -2.97 -11.12
C GLY A 14 -2.40 -4.17 -10.40
N LEU A 15 -3.05 -4.68 -9.35
CA LEU A 15 -2.55 -5.78 -8.54
C LEU A 15 -3.10 -7.13 -9.00
N THR A 16 -2.28 -8.17 -8.92
CA THR A 16 -2.76 -9.56 -8.99
C THR A 16 -3.47 -9.94 -7.68
N GLN A 17 -4.26 -11.01 -7.70
CA GLN A 17 -4.87 -11.53 -6.46
C GLN A 17 -3.79 -11.86 -5.41
N GLU A 18 -2.68 -12.46 -5.84
CA GLU A 18 -1.58 -12.79 -4.94
C GLU A 18 -0.94 -11.55 -4.31
N ALA A 19 -0.67 -10.51 -5.10
CA ALA A 19 -0.09 -9.27 -4.60
C ALA A 19 -1.01 -8.55 -3.60
N LEU A 20 -2.33 -8.49 -3.86
CA LEU A 20 -3.25 -7.90 -2.89
C LEU A 20 -3.38 -8.77 -1.63
N ALA A 21 -3.38 -10.08 -1.76
CA ALA A 21 -3.45 -10.99 -0.62
C ALA A 21 -2.22 -10.82 0.29
N GLU A 22 -1.02 -10.70 -0.29
CA GLU A 22 0.21 -10.38 0.44
C GLU A 22 0.12 -9.05 1.20
N LEU A 23 -0.35 -7.98 0.55
CA LEU A 23 -0.54 -6.67 1.19
C LEU A 23 -1.55 -6.71 2.34
N LEU A 24 -2.58 -7.55 2.24
CA LEU A 24 -3.61 -7.72 3.26
C LEU A 24 -3.22 -8.75 4.34
N GLY A 25 -2.08 -9.42 4.20
CA GLY A 25 -1.64 -10.47 5.12
C GLY A 25 -2.54 -11.71 5.11
N VAL A 26 -3.15 -12.03 3.98
CA VAL A 26 -4.00 -13.23 3.79
C VAL A 26 -3.44 -14.13 2.70
N VAL A 27 -3.88 -15.39 2.69
CA VAL A 27 -3.54 -16.30 1.59
C VAL A 27 -4.36 -15.97 0.34
N SER A 28 -3.74 -16.11 -0.85
CA SER A 28 -4.35 -15.80 -2.16
C SER A 28 -5.72 -16.47 -2.36
N VAL A 29 -5.88 -17.72 -1.90
CA VAL A 29 -7.17 -18.45 -1.96
C VAL A 29 -8.28 -17.73 -1.18
N LYS A 30 -7.98 -17.12 -0.03
CA LYS A 30 -8.97 -16.37 0.78
C LYS A 30 -9.47 -15.15 0.02
N LEU A 31 -8.57 -14.44 -0.66
CA LEU A 31 -8.95 -13.31 -1.52
C LEU A 31 -9.79 -13.75 -2.73
N ALA A 32 -9.42 -14.85 -3.39
CA ALA A 32 -10.20 -15.39 -4.50
C ALA A 32 -11.64 -15.75 -4.08
N GLN A 33 -11.82 -16.33 -2.89
CA GLN A 33 -13.15 -16.60 -2.33
C GLN A 33 -13.94 -15.31 -2.06
N TRP A 34 -13.28 -14.25 -1.60
CA TRP A 34 -13.93 -12.95 -1.41
C TRP A 34 -14.38 -12.33 -2.73
N GLU A 35 -13.56 -12.39 -3.78
CA GLU A 35 -13.88 -11.82 -5.10
C GLU A 35 -14.92 -12.63 -5.89
N THR A 36 -15.10 -13.90 -5.56
CA THR A 36 -16.14 -14.77 -6.14
C THR A 36 -17.42 -14.82 -5.32
N GLY A 37 -17.40 -14.27 -4.09
CA GLY A 37 -18.53 -14.35 -3.15
C GLY A 37 -18.69 -15.71 -2.48
N ALA A 38 -17.74 -16.64 -2.66
CA ALA A 38 -17.73 -17.93 -1.97
C ALA A 38 -17.50 -17.77 -0.46
N ALA A 39 -16.86 -16.68 -0.03
CA ALA A 39 -16.74 -16.27 1.36
C ALA A 39 -16.76 -14.74 1.47
N ALA A 40 -17.02 -14.22 2.66
CA ALA A 40 -16.91 -12.79 2.96
C ALA A 40 -15.68 -12.51 3.85
N PRO A 41 -15.08 -11.31 3.75
CA PRO A 41 -14.09 -10.87 4.73
C PRO A 41 -14.75 -10.70 6.10
N GLU A 42 -13.99 -10.94 7.16
CA GLU A 42 -14.47 -10.82 8.56
C GLU A 42 -15.00 -9.41 8.87
N SER A 43 -14.33 -8.39 8.33
CA SER A 43 -14.80 -7.00 8.41
C SER A 43 -14.66 -6.30 7.07
N ALA A 44 -15.81 -6.02 6.46
CA ALA A 44 -15.90 -5.22 5.23
C ALA A 44 -15.35 -3.80 5.42
N THR A 45 -15.50 -3.22 6.62
CA THR A 45 -15.00 -1.88 6.95
C THR A 45 -13.49 -1.86 7.03
N MET A 46 -12.88 -2.85 7.68
CA MET A 46 -11.42 -2.95 7.76
C MET A 46 -10.80 -3.18 6.38
N LEU A 47 -11.44 -4.02 5.55
CA LEU A 47 -10.98 -4.21 4.17
C LEU A 47 -11.01 -2.91 3.37
N ARG A 48 -12.09 -2.12 3.50
CA ARG A 48 -12.18 -0.82 2.82
C ARG A 48 -11.05 0.11 3.26
N LEU A 49 -10.84 0.25 4.58
CA LEU A 49 -9.78 1.10 5.12
C LEU A 49 -8.39 0.67 4.65
N ALA A 50 -8.13 -0.64 4.58
CA ALA A 50 -6.87 -1.17 4.07
C ALA A 50 -6.66 -0.81 2.58
N LEU A 51 -7.69 -0.97 1.75
CA LEU A 51 -7.63 -0.61 0.33
C LEU A 51 -7.43 0.89 0.12
N ASP A 52 -8.15 1.73 0.88
CA ASP A 52 -8.00 3.18 0.84
C ASP A 52 -6.58 3.62 1.26
N HIS A 53 -6.01 2.96 2.27
CA HIS A 53 -4.63 3.19 2.69
C HIS A 53 -3.62 2.82 1.59
N ILE A 54 -3.81 1.71 0.87
CA ILE A 54 -2.95 1.33 -0.27
C ILE A 54 -3.00 2.39 -1.37
N VAL A 55 -4.20 2.88 -1.70
CA VAL A 55 -4.39 3.96 -2.69
C VAL A 55 -3.67 5.23 -2.25
N MET A 56 -3.86 5.66 -1.00
CA MET A 56 -3.19 6.83 -0.44
C MET A 56 -1.66 6.69 -0.50
N MET A 57 -1.12 5.53 -0.09
CA MET A 57 0.32 5.26 -0.15
C MET A 57 0.87 5.34 -1.57
N ARG A 58 0.14 4.83 -2.56
CA ARG A 58 0.54 4.97 -3.98
C ARG A 58 0.62 6.44 -4.39
N HIS A 59 -0.41 7.24 -4.09
CA HIS A 59 -0.39 8.67 -4.40
C HIS A 59 0.75 9.42 -3.73
N LEU A 60 1.13 9.04 -2.50
CA LEU A 60 2.28 9.64 -1.83
C LEU A 60 3.59 9.27 -2.54
N VAL A 61 3.80 8.00 -2.89
CA VAL A 61 5.01 7.55 -3.59
C VAL A 61 5.16 8.20 -4.96
N ASP A 62 4.05 8.43 -5.66
CA ASP A 62 4.04 9.06 -6.97
C ASP A 62 4.16 10.60 -6.91
N ASP A 63 4.10 11.23 -5.72
CA ASP A 63 4.22 12.68 -5.58
C ASP A 63 5.69 13.13 -5.76
N PRO A 64 6.01 13.96 -6.77
CA PRO A 64 7.38 14.42 -7.01
C PRO A 64 8.01 15.14 -5.80
N ARG A 65 7.19 15.75 -4.93
CA ARG A 65 7.64 16.42 -3.71
C ARG A 65 8.19 15.43 -2.69
N MET A 66 7.69 14.20 -2.66
CA MET A 66 8.23 13.16 -1.77
C MET A 66 9.66 12.80 -2.15
N PHE A 67 9.96 12.70 -3.44
CA PHE A 67 11.33 12.46 -3.91
C PHE A 67 12.28 13.59 -3.52
N GLN A 68 11.82 14.85 -3.66
CA GLN A 68 12.60 16.02 -3.23
C GLN A 68 12.84 16.02 -1.72
N ALA A 69 11.82 15.73 -0.92
CA ALA A 69 11.93 15.66 0.53
C ALA A 69 12.92 14.58 0.99
N VAL A 70 12.86 13.38 0.41
CA VAL A 70 13.79 12.28 0.72
C VAL A 70 15.23 12.65 0.36
N ARG A 71 15.44 13.29 -0.81
CA ARG A 71 16.77 13.78 -1.22
C ARG A 71 17.32 14.78 -0.21
N GLN A 72 16.54 15.81 0.12
CA GLN A 72 16.94 16.85 1.07
C GLN A 72 17.30 16.25 2.43
N LEU A 73 16.49 15.31 2.95
CA LEU A 73 16.78 14.62 4.21
C LEU A 73 18.09 13.83 4.15
N THR A 74 18.38 13.20 3.01
CA THR A 74 19.62 12.42 2.82
C THR A 74 20.84 13.33 2.78
N GLU A 75 20.75 14.47 2.10
CA GLU A 75 21.80 15.49 2.04
C GLU A 75 22.05 16.09 3.43
N THR A 76 21.01 16.55 4.12
CA THR A 76 21.12 17.10 5.48
C THR A 76 21.67 16.08 6.48
N LYS A 77 21.28 14.80 6.35
CA LYS A 77 21.88 13.74 7.18
C LYS A 77 23.38 13.59 6.93
N ALA A 78 23.83 13.64 5.67
CA ALA A 78 25.24 13.53 5.33
C ALA A 78 26.06 14.70 5.88
N GLU A 79 25.54 15.93 5.75
CA GLU A 79 26.15 17.14 6.31
C GLU A 79 26.31 17.03 7.84
N LEU A 80 25.26 16.60 8.56
CA LEU A 80 25.31 16.39 10.01
C LEU A 80 26.35 15.32 10.41
N GLN A 81 26.44 14.23 9.64
CA GLN A 81 27.43 13.18 9.91
C GLN A 81 28.87 13.67 9.72
N GLN A 82 29.11 14.50 8.71
CA GLN A 82 30.42 15.13 8.50
C GLN A 82 30.78 16.08 9.64
N MET A 83 29.84 16.95 10.04
CA MET A 83 30.05 17.86 11.17
C MET A 83 30.39 17.13 12.47
N LEU A 84 29.72 15.99 12.74
CA LEU A 84 30.00 15.17 13.91
C LEU A 84 31.34 14.43 13.84
N ALA A 85 31.84 14.12 12.64
CA ALA A 85 33.14 13.47 12.46
C ALA A 85 34.32 14.46 12.54
N GLU A 86 34.07 15.74 12.29
CA GLU A 86 35.07 16.82 12.33
C GLU A 86 35.13 17.55 13.69
N ALA A 87 34.24 17.22 14.65
CA ALA A 87 34.18 17.77 16.00
C ALA A 87 34.91 16.89 17.03
#